data_AF-A0A660CAX6-F1
#
_entry.id   AF-A0A660CAX6-F1
#
_cell.length_a   1.000
_cell.length_b   1.000
_cell.length_c   1.000
_cell.angle_alpha   90.00
_cell.angle_beta   90.00
_cell.angle_gamma   90.00
#
_symmetry.space_group_name_H-M   'P 1'
#
loop_
_entity.id
_entity.type
_entity.pdbx_description
1 polymer ?
#
loop_
_entity_poly.entity_id
_entity_poly.type
_entity_poly.pdbx_seq_one_letter_code
_entity_poly.pdbx_strand_id
1 'polypeptide(L)'
;MHRRTLPPNLGRKALYGLFATWFGLTVVGQKLYRDPRRRSAWDKLCLVIPDWRFFAPNPGVHDQHLLMRDQLTDGTLTPWQEISHVEERTLLHALWHPHRRAEKTVFDASAELLRNIDDEEHQHRLDGKPDPTLQLSIPYLTLLAHVTSRQHHPDAERTQFLIAMSGGYDEQDEPAMVFLSELHALGRTRSVANVGA
;
A
#
# COMPACT_ATOMS: atom_id res chain seq x y z
N MET A 1 -47.18 -41.15 -32.51
CA MET A 1 -46.00 -40.49 -31.90
C MET A 1 -46.03 -39.00 -32.25
N HIS A 2 -46.37 -38.13 -31.31
CA HIS A 2 -46.45 -36.67 -31.54
C HIS A 2 -45.25 -36.00 -30.87
N ARG A 3 -44.25 -35.58 -31.65
CA ARG A 3 -43.10 -34.82 -31.16
C ARG A 3 -43.57 -33.39 -30.91
N ARG A 4 -43.80 -33.01 -29.64
CA ARG A 4 -44.05 -31.61 -29.26
C ARG A 4 -42.80 -30.80 -29.55
N THR A 5 -42.77 -30.08 -30.67
CA THR A 5 -41.74 -29.10 -30.98
C THR A 5 -42.00 -27.86 -30.12
N LEU A 6 -41.15 -27.61 -29.13
CA LEU A 6 -41.18 -26.37 -28.36
C LEU A 6 -41.02 -25.17 -29.31
N PRO A 7 -41.75 -24.06 -29.11
CA PRO A 7 -41.66 -22.91 -29.99
C PRO A 7 -40.22 -22.35 -29.97
N PRO A 8 -39.64 -22.00 -31.14
CA PRO A 8 -38.21 -21.70 -31.30
C PRO A 8 -37.74 -20.51 -30.45
N ASN A 9 -38.66 -19.65 -30.02
CA ASN A 9 -38.38 -18.45 -29.23
C ASN A 9 -38.47 -18.67 -27.71
N LEU A 10 -38.98 -19.82 -27.26
CA LEU A 10 -39.17 -20.10 -25.83
C LEU A 10 -37.83 -20.26 -25.11
N GLY A 11 -36.88 -20.98 -25.74
CA GLY A 11 -35.53 -21.13 -25.20
C GLY A 11 -34.81 -19.78 -25.05
N ARG A 12 -34.96 -18.88 -26.04
CA ARG A 12 -34.36 -17.53 -25.99
C ARG A 12 -34.97 -16.68 -24.89
N LYS A 13 -36.30 -16.69 -24.74
CA LYS A 13 -36.99 -15.95 -23.68
C LYS A 13 -36.62 -16.46 -22.29
N ALA A 14 -36.49 -17.78 -22.12
CA ALA A 14 -36.03 -18.39 -20.87
C ALA A 14 -34.59 -17.97 -20.53
N LEU A 15 -33.71 -17.98 -21.53
CA LEU A 15 -32.31 -17.55 -21.35
C LEU A 15 -32.20 -16.06 -20.98
N TYR A 16 -32.97 -15.19 -21.64
CA TYR A 16 -32.99 -13.76 -21.32
C TYR A 16 -33.56 -13.50 -19.92
N GLY A 17 -34.62 -14.21 -19.53
CA GLY A 17 -35.15 -14.13 -18.17
C GLY A 17 -34.11 -14.54 -17.13
N LEU A 18 -33.44 -15.68 -17.36
CA LEU A 18 -32.38 -16.17 -16.46
C LEU A 18 -31.25 -15.13 -16.30
N PHE A 19 -30.71 -14.61 -17.40
CA PHE A 19 -29.63 -13.62 -17.33
C PHE A 19 -30.07 -12.27 -16.78
N ALA A 20 -31.28 -11.80 -17.09
CA ALA A 20 -31.80 -10.55 -16.54
C ALA A 20 -32.04 -10.66 -15.03
N THR A 21 -32.57 -11.79 -14.56
CA THR A 21 -32.73 -12.06 -13.13
C THR A 21 -31.37 -12.19 -12.44
N TRP A 22 -30.42 -12.94 -13.02
CA TRP A 22 -29.07 -13.07 -12.48
C TRP A 22 -28.32 -11.74 -12.43
N PHE A 23 -28.44 -10.91 -13.47
CA PHE A 23 -27.87 -9.57 -13.51
C PHE A 23 -28.50 -8.66 -12.44
N GLY A 24 -29.84 -8.65 -12.33
CA GLY A 24 -30.54 -7.89 -11.30
C GLY A 24 -30.13 -8.31 -9.88
N LEU A 25 -30.02 -9.62 -9.63
CA LEU A 25 -29.50 -10.15 -8.37
C LEU A 25 -28.05 -9.73 -8.12
N THR A 26 -27.22 -9.67 -9.16
CA THR A 26 -25.84 -9.20 -9.07
C THR A 26 -25.76 -7.73 -8.70
N VAL A 27 -26.59 -6.87 -9.31
CA VAL A 27 -26.65 -5.42 -9.02
C VAL A 27 -27.13 -5.17 -7.58
N VAL A 28 -28.20 -5.85 -7.15
CA VAL A 28 -28.71 -5.73 -5.76
C VAL A 28 -27.70 -6.30 -4.76
N GLY A 29 -27.05 -7.41 -5.13
CA GLY A 29 -26.00 -8.07 -4.36
C GLY A 29 -24.80 -7.15 -4.08
N GLN A 30 -24.42 -6.26 -5.01
CA GLN A 30 -23.32 -5.31 -4.77
C GLN A 30 -23.53 -4.47 -3.50
N LYS A 31 -24.78 -4.05 -3.21
CA LYS A 31 -25.10 -3.25 -2.04
C LYS A 31 -25.35 -4.11 -0.79
N LEU A 32 -26.01 -5.26 -0.95
CA LEU A 32 -26.42 -6.10 0.17
C LEU A 32 -25.25 -6.92 0.75
N TYR A 33 -24.31 -7.36 -0.08
CA TYR A 33 -23.11 -8.12 0.32
C TYR A 33 -21.94 -7.23 0.79
N ARG A 34 -22.19 -5.93 0.99
CA ARG A 34 -21.26 -5.02 1.66
C ARG A 34 -21.12 -5.33 3.15
N ASP A 35 -22.19 -5.80 3.78
CA ASP A 35 -22.19 -6.26 5.16
C ASP A 35 -21.90 -7.78 5.21
N PRO A 36 -20.76 -8.21 5.78
CA PRO A 36 -20.42 -9.63 5.91
C PRO A 36 -21.49 -10.44 6.67
N ARG A 37 -22.25 -9.80 7.57
CA ARG A 37 -23.27 -10.44 8.42
C ARG A 37 -24.55 -10.78 7.66
N ARG A 38 -24.75 -10.17 6.49
CA ARG A 38 -25.94 -10.37 5.63
C ARG A 38 -25.70 -11.37 4.50
N ARG A 39 -24.51 -11.98 4.44
CA ARG A 39 -24.19 -13.02 3.46
C ARG A 39 -24.92 -14.32 3.80
N SER A 40 -25.67 -14.85 2.84
CA SER A 40 -26.28 -16.18 2.96
C SER A 40 -25.18 -17.23 3.11
N ALA A 41 -25.42 -18.26 3.94
CA ALA A 41 -24.48 -19.36 4.12
C ALA A 41 -24.14 -20.08 2.80
N TRP A 42 -25.07 -20.05 1.84
CA TRP A 42 -24.94 -20.67 0.52
C TRP A 42 -24.11 -19.86 -0.49
N ASP A 43 -23.86 -18.57 -0.23
CA ASP A 43 -23.14 -17.67 -1.14
C ASP A 43 -21.86 -17.11 -0.49
N LYS A 44 -21.31 -17.81 0.52
CA LYS A 44 -20.05 -17.43 1.18
C LYS A 44 -18.85 -17.39 0.22
N LEU A 45 -18.86 -18.27 -0.78
CA LEU A 45 -17.82 -18.39 -1.80
C LEU A 45 -18.10 -17.54 -3.05
N CYS A 46 -19.16 -16.70 -3.05
CA CYS A 46 -19.59 -15.90 -4.22
C CYS A 46 -19.80 -16.74 -5.49
N LEU A 47 -20.29 -17.98 -5.33
CA LEU A 47 -20.46 -18.94 -6.44
C LEU A 47 -21.72 -18.67 -7.26
N VAL A 48 -22.74 -18.05 -6.65
CA VAL A 48 -24.03 -17.79 -7.31
C VAL A 48 -24.11 -16.33 -7.77
N ILE A 49 -23.67 -15.41 -6.91
CA ILE A 49 -23.58 -13.98 -7.23
C ILE A 49 -22.11 -13.57 -7.13
N PRO A 50 -21.42 -13.33 -8.26
CA PRO A 50 -20.04 -12.87 -8.23
C PRO A 50 -19.93 -11.50 -7.55
N ASP A 51 -18.94 -11.37 -6.68
CA ASP A 51 -18.55 -10.08 -6.11
C ASP A 51 -17.61 -9.37 -7.10
N TRP A 52 -18.16 -8.40 -7.84
CA TRP A 52 -17.41 -7.60 -8.79
C TRP A 52 -16.70 -6.41 -8.14
N ARG A 53 -16.74 -6.29 -6.81
CA ARG A 53 -15.88 -5.36 -6.06
C ARG A 53 -14.47 -5.92 -6.03
N PHE A 54 -13.85 -5.94 -7.19
CA PHE A 54 -12.44 -6.28 -7.38
C PHE A 54 -11.49 -5.21 -6.80
N PHE A 55 -12.05 -4.13 -6.25
CA PHE A 55 -11.35 -3.08 -5.53
C PHE A 55 -11.60 -3.28 -4.04
N ALA A 56 -10.50 -3.39 -3.29
CA ALA A 56 -10.44 -3.72 -1.87
C ALA A 56 -11.52 -3.00 -1.03
N PRO A 57 -12.02 -3.61 0.06
CA PRO A 57 -13.06 -3.03 0.91
C PRO A 57 -12.75 -1.62 1.42
N ASN A 58 -11.46 -1.26 1.54
CA ASN A 58 -10.97 0.10 1.71
C ASN A 58 -10.02 0.40 0.54
N PRO A 59 -10.44 1.15 -0.49
CA PRO A 59 -9.50 1.63 -1.50
C PRO A 59 -8.43 2.48 -0.82
N GLY A 60 -7.17 2.39 -1.26
CA GLY A 60 -6.13 3.34 -0.83
C GLY A 60 -6.50 4.72 -1.36
N VAL A 61 -7.00 5.59 -0.49
CA VAL A 61 -7.44 6.96 -0.85
C VAL A 61 -6.28 7.95 -0.75
N HIS A 62 -5.24 7.61 0.03
CA HIS A 62 -4.10 8.47 0.26
C HIS A 62 -2.85 7.94 -0.45
N ASP A 63 -2.10 8.85 -1.05
CA ASP A 63 -0.77 8.57 -1.56
C ASP A 63 0.23 8.62 -0.40
N GLN A 64 1.07 7.59 -0.29
CA GLN A 64 2.08 7.48 0.75
C GLN A 64 3.43 7.94 0.22
N HIS A 65 4.04 8.88 0.94
CA HIS A 65 5.34 9.46 0.60
C HIS A 65 6.37 9.04 1.64
N LEU A 66 7.49 8.46 1.19
CA LEU A 66 8.66 8.18 2.01
C LEU A 66 9.68 9.29 1.75
N LEU A 67 10.02 10.04 2.79
CA LEU A 67 11.04 11.08 2.75
C LEU A 67 12.23 10.68 3.62
N MET A 68 13.42 11.16 3.27
CA MET A 68 14.62 11.07 4.09
C MET A 68 15.24 12.44 4.34
N ARG A 69 15.97 12.56 5.43
CA ARG A 69 16.91 13.65 5.66
C ARG A 69 18.14 13.12 6.37
N ASP A 70 19.25 13.79 6.16
CA ASP A 70 20.51 13.46 6.80
C ASP A 70 20.85 14.49 7.88
N GLN A 71 21.51 14.01 8.93
CA GLN A 71 22.18 14.85 9.91
C GLN A 71 23.66 14.91 9.57
N LEU A 72 24.13 16.14 9.35
CA LEU A 72 25.51 16.45 9.03
C LEU A 72 26.40 16.39 10.28
N THR A 73 27.72 16.35 10.08
CA THR A 73 28.71 16.34 11.17
C THR A 73 28.63 17.55 12.11
N ASP A 74 28.11 18.68 11.63
CA ASP A 74 27.88 19.90 12.43
C ASP A 74 26.55 19.86 13.21
N GLY A 75 25.80 18.77 13.09
CA GLY A 75 24.50 18.56 13.73
C GLY A 75 23.33 19.17 12.95
N THR A 76 23.58 19.87 11.85
CA THR A 76 22.53 20.44 11.01
C THR A 76 21.79 19.36 10.22
N LEU A 77 20.52 19.62 9.91
CA LEU A 77 19.67 18.68 9.19
C LEU A 77 19.49 19.18 7.75
N THR A 78 19.66 18.28 6.79
CA THR A 78 19.35 18.58 5.39
C THR A 78 17.84 18.78 5.21
N PRO A 79 17.41 19.48 4.14
CA PRO A 79 16.00 19.48 3.76
C PRO A 79 15.51 18.05 3.50
N TRP A 80 14.20 17.85 3.66
CA TRP A 80 13.56 16.58 3.33
C TRP A 80 13.68 16.29 1.83
N GLN A 81 14.12 15.08 1.51
CA GLN A 81 14.21 14.55 0.17
C GLN A 81 13.24 13.39 0.02
N GLU A 82 12.34 13.46 -0.97
CA GLU A 82 11.43 12.37 -1.28
C GLU A 82 12.15 11.21 -1.99
N ILE A 83 11.95 9.99 -1.49
CA ILE A 83 12.53 8.75 -2.02
C ILE A 83 11.54 8.02 -2.92
N SER A 84 10.26 8.06 -2.57
CA SER A 84 9.17 7.41 -3.29
C SER A 84 8.66 8.29 -4.42
N HIS A 85 9.48 8.52 -5.45
CA HIS A 85 9.01 9.24 -6.62
C HIS A 85 8.06 8.33 -7.42
N VAL A 86 6.77 8.67 -7.44
CA VAL A 86 5.83 8.04 -8.37
C VAL A 86 6.14 8.59 -9.76
N GLU A 87 6.80 7.79 -10.59
CA GLU A 87 7.15 8.23 -11.95
C GLU A 87 5.90 8.46 -12.80
N GLU A 88 5.93 9.50 -13.64
CA GLU A 88 4.82 9.81 -14.54
C GLU A 88 4.54 8.60 -15.45
N ARG A 89 3.27 8.20 -15.48
CA ARG A 89 2.87 6.98 -16.17
C ARG A 89 2.94 7.17 -17.69
N THR A 90 3.89 6.49 -18.33
CA THR A 90 3.96 6.40 -19.80
C THR A 90 3.22 5.16 -20.31
N LEU A 91 2.80 5.16 -21.58
CA LEU A 91 2.16 4.00 -22.21
C LEU A 91 3.06 2.75 -22.22
N LEU A 92 4.39 2.93 -22.20
CA LEU A 92 5.34 1.82 -22.08
C LEU A 92 5.20 1.08 -20.74
N HIS A 93 4.80 1.77 -19.67
CA HIS A 93 4.58 1.17 -18.35
C HIS A 93 3.39 0.20 -18.33
N ALA A 94 2.50 0.27 -19.33
CA ALA A 94 1.44 -0.73 -19.51
C ALA A 94 1.99 -2.08 -20.01
N LEU A 95 3.09 -2.06 -20.77
CA LEU A 95 3.72 -3.26 -21.33
C LEU A 95 4.89 -3.76 -20.46
N TRP A 96 5.67 -2.86 -19.88
CA TRP A 96 6.85 -3.18 -19.09
C TRP A 96 7.14 -2.12 -18.02
N HIS A 97 7.10 -2.50 -16.74
CA HIS A 97 7.42 -1.62 -15.60
C HIS A 97 8.37 -2.33 -14.63
N PRO A 98 9.69 -2.33 -14.90
CA PRO A 98 10.66 -3.14 -14.16
C PRO A 98 10.82 -2.69 -12.71
N HIS A 99 10.71 -1.37 -12.45
CA HIS A 99 10.89 -0.79 -11.10
C HIS A 99 9.63 -0.88 -10.22
N ARG A 100 8.49 -1.30 -10.77
CA ARG A 100 7.19 -1.40 -10.05
C ARG A 100 7.26 -2.22 -8.77
N ARG A 101 8.07 -3.29 -8.78
CA ARG A 101 8.15 -4.20 -7.63
C ARG A 101 8.87 -3.55 -6.46
N ALA A 102 9.92 -2.76 -6.72
CA ALA A 102 10.66 -2.05 -5.68
C ALA A 102 9.80 -0.96 -5.03
N GLU A 103 9.10 -0.15 -5.84
CA GLU A 103 8.14 0.85 -5.34
C GLU A 103 7.05 0.21 -4.50
N LYS A 104 6.49 -0.91 -4.98
CA LYS A 104 5.46 -1.66 -4.23
C LYS A 104 6.00 -2.20 -2.92
N THR A 105 7.25 -2.66 -2.85
CA THR A 105 7.86 -3.12 -1.60
C THR A 105 7.96 -1.99 -0.57
N VAL A 106 8.36 -0.78 -0.99
CA VAL A 106 8.40 0.38 -0.10
C VAL A 106 6.99 0.73 0.40
N PHE A 107 6.00 0.76 -0.49
CA PHE A 107 4.60 1.00 -0.12
C PHE A 107 4.07 -0.05 0.86
N ASP A 108 4.24 -1.34 0.55
CA ASP A 108 3.75 -2.43 1.39
C ASP A 108 4.46 -2.44 2.76
N ALA A 109 5.76 -2.11 2.82
CA ALA A 109 6.51 -1.99 4.08
C ALA A 109 6.06 -0.79 4.92
N SER A 110 5.81 0.37 4.30
CA SER A 110 5.24 1.54 5.00
C SER A 110 3.85 1.26 5.55
N ALA A 111 2.98 0.63 4.75
CA ALA A 111 1.64 0.25 5.19
C ALA A 111 1.66 -0.76 6.34
N GLU A 112 2.57 -1.74 6.31
CA GLU A 112 2.75 -2.70 7.40
C GLU A 112 3.30 -2.04 8.67
N LEU A 113 4.24 -1.09 8.53
CA LEU A 113 4.75 -0.35 9.68
C LEU A 113 3.64 0.43 10.39
N LEU A 114 2.78 1.12 9.63
CA LEU A 114 1.65 1.87 10.18
C LEU A 114 0.64 0.94 10.86
N ARG A 115 0.35 -0.23 10.27
CA ARG A 115 -0.50 -1.25 10.92
C ARG A 115 0.06 -1.70 12.27
N ASN A 116 1.36 -1.96 12.36
CA ASN A 116 2.00 -2.36 13.62
C ASN A 116 1.91 -1.27 14.71
N ILE A 117 1.84 0.00 14.31
CA ILE A 117 1.67 1.14 15.22
C ILE A 117 0.22 1.24 15.71
N ASP A 118 -0.74 1.08 14.79
CA ASP A 118 -2.18 1.16 15.08
C ASP A 118 -2.70 -0.03 15.91
N ASP A 119 -1.98 -1.15 15.92
CA ASP A 119 -2.34 -2.32 16.72
C ASP A 119 -2.33 -1.99 18.22
N GLU A 120 -3.51 -2.10 18.86
CA GLU A 120 -3.77 -1.70 20.25
C GLU A 120 -2.76 -2.30 21.27
N GLU A 121 -2.16 -3.45 20.96
CA GLU A 121 -1.16 -4.09 21.82
C GLU A 121 0.12 -3.25 21.97
N HIS A 122 0.56 -2.53 20.92
CA HIS A 122 1.71 -1.62 20.99
C HIS A 122 1.34 -0.32 21.72
N GLN A 123 0.12 0.16 21.51
CA GLN A 123 -0.39 1.39 22.12
C GLN A 123 -0.66 1.24 23.63
N HIS A 124 -1.03 0.04 24.11
CA HIS A 124 -1.29 -0.23 25.52
C HIS A 124 -0.03 -0.54 26.35
N ARG A 125 1.08 -0.93 25.70
CA ARG A 125 2.32 -1.36 26.40
C ARG A 125 3.20 -0.20 26.84
N LEU A 126 3.00 0.99 26.30
CA LEU A 126 3.93 2.10 26.49
C LEU A 126 3.14 3.39 26.69
N ASP A 127 3.15 3.90 27.91
CA ASP A 127 2.63 5.22 28.32
C ASP A 127 3.30 6.37 27.53
N GLY A 128 2.98 6.50 26.24
CA GLY A 128 3.50 7.53 25.32
C GLY A 128 4.98 7.41 24.96
N LYS A 129 5.65 6.27 25.22
CA LYS A 129 7.06 6.07 24.82
C LYS A 129 7.16 5.25 23.52
N PRO A 130 8.08 5.58 22.60
CA PRO A 130 8.26 4.84 21.37
C PRO A 130 8.71 3.40 21.67
N ASP A 131 8.04 2.42 21.06
CA ASP A 131 8.36 1.01 21.27
C ASP A 131 9.71 0.65 20.64
N PRO A 132 10.71 0.25 21.43
CA PRO A 132 11.97 -0.23 20.87
C PRO A 132 11.79 -1.48 20.00
N THR A 133 10.72 -2.27 20.16
CA THR A 133 10.48 -3.45 19.30
C THR A 133 9.99 -3.07 17.92
N LEU A 134 9.37 -1.90 17.76
CA LEU A 134 8.96 -1.39 16.45
C LEU A 134 10.18 -1.17 15.53
N GLN A 135 11.30 -0.70 16.10
CA GLN A 135 12.55 -0.49 15.35
C GLN A 135 13.21 -1.79 14.90
N LEU A 136 12.87 -2.92 15.54
CA LEU A 136 13.35 -4.24 15.18
C LEU A 136 12.38 -4.99 14.25
N SER A 137 11.24 -4.38 13.92
CA SER A 137 10.28 -4.97 13.00
C SER A 137 10.85 -5.04 11.59
N ILE A 138 10.47 -6.09 10.86
CA ILE A 138 10.83 -6.29 9.44
C ILE A 138 10.49 -5.06 8.59
N PRO A 139 9.27 -4.46 8.66
CA PRO A 139 8.98 -3.29 7.83
C PRO A 139 9.87 -2.09 8.16
N TYR A 140 10.16 -1.84 9.43
CA TYR A 140 11.06 -0.76 9.82
C TYR A 140 12.49 -0.97 9.30
N LEU A 141 13.07 -2.15 9.51
CA LEU A 141 14.42 -2.47 9.05
C LEU A 141 14.52 -2.48 7.53
N THR A 142 13.45 -2.88 6.83
CA THR A 142 13.38 -2.84 5.37
C THR A 142 13.42 -1.41 4.85
N LEU A 143 12.62 -0.51 5.44
CA LEU A 143 12.63 0.91 5.09
C LEU A 143 13.97 1.56 5.45
N LEU A 144 14.53 1.26 6.61
CA LEU A 144 15.84 1.75 7.02
C LEU A 144 16.95 1.28 6.08
N ALA A 145 16.98 0.00 5.73
CA ALA A 145 17.93 -0.55 4.75
C ALA A 145 17.77 0.11 3.38
N HIS A 146 16.53 0.40 2.98
CA HIS A 146 16.26 1.10 1.73
C HIS A 146 16.77 2.55 1.77
N VAL A 147 16.49 3.31 2.83
CA VAL A 147 16.93 4.69 3.02
C VAL A 147 18.45 4.78 3.08
N THR A 148 19.10 3.91 3.86
CA THR A 148 20.56 3.86 4.01
C THR A 148 21.31 3.45 2.74
N SER A 149 20.62 2.81 1.78
CA SER A 149 21.19 2.47 0.47
C SER A 149 21.14 3.62 -0.55
N ARG A 150 20.46 4.72 -0.23
CA ARG A 150 20.35 5.89 -1.11
C ARG A 150 21.62 6.74 -1.06
N GLN A 151 21.70 7.68 -2.00
CA GLN A 151 22.78 8.65 -2.00
C GLN A 151 22.55 9.64 -0.84
N HIS A 152 23.50 9.68 0.09
CA HIS A 152 23.50 10.59 1.23
C HIS A 152 24.39 11.80 0.98
N HIS A 153 24.21 12.84 1.79
CA HIS A 153 25.16 13.95 1.81
C HIS A 153 26.58 13.44 2.19
N PRO A 154 27.66 13.95 1.57
CA PRO A 154 29.03 13.49 1.85
C PRO A 154 29.41 13.55 3.34
N ASP A 155 28.91 14.57 4.05
CA ASP A 155 29.14 14.79 5.49
C ASP A 155 28.02 14.22 6.39
N ALA A 156 27.17 13.34 5.87
CA ALA A 156 26.09 12.73 6.65
C ALA A 156 26.64 11.72 7.67
N GLU A 157 26.35 11.93 8.95
CA GLU A 157 26.65 10.97 10.02
C GLU A 157 25.45 10.10 10.39
N ARG A 158 24.25 10.65 10.27
CA ARG A 158 23.01 9.93 10.59
C ARG A 158 21.95 10.22 9.54
N THR A 159 21.00 9.31 9.41
CA THR A 159 19.85 9.47 8.52
C THR A 159 18.56 9.21 9.28
N GLN A 160 17.50 9.86 8.84
CA GLN A 160 16.16 9.76 9.39
C GLN A 160 15.17 9.69 8.24
N PHE A 161 14.13 8.87 8.38
CA PHE A 161 13.06 8.79 7.41
C PHE A 161 11.71 9.19 8.01
N LEU A 162 10.82 9.59 7.12
CA LEU A 162 9.50 10.11 7.40
C LEU A 162 8.50 9.47 6.45
N ILE A 163 7.35 9.07 6.98
CA ILE A 163 6.19 8.69 6.17
C ILE A 163 5.17 9.81 6.27
N ALA A 164 4.77 10.33 5.11
CA ALA A 164 3.69 11.30 4.97
C ALA A 164 2.57 10.72 4.10
N MET A 165 1.35 11.20 4.31
CA MET A 165 0.18 10.85 3.49
C MET A 165 -0.41 12.10 2.86
N SER A 166 -0.81 12.04 1.60
CA SER A 166 -1.51 13.12 0.89
C SER A 166 -2.79 12.61 0.23
N GLY A 167 -3.73 13.50 -0.12
CA GLY A 167 -4.97 13.18 -0.82
C GLY A 167 -4.81 12.83 -2.31
N GLY A 168 -3.58 12.73 -2.80
CA GLY A 168 -3.28 12.46 -4.21
C GLY A 168 -3.72 13.58 -5.15
N TYR A 169 -4.85 13.38 -5.85
CA TYR A 169 -5.42 14.38 -6.78
C TYR A 169 -6.23 15.47 -6.09
N ASP A 170 -6.55 15.30 -4.80
CA ASP A 170 -7.23 16.34 -4.02
C ASP A 170 -6.19 17.28 -3.41
N GLU A 171 -5.89 18.37 -4.12
CA GLU A 171 -4.95 19.41 -3.67
C GLU A 171 -5.42 20.18 -2.42
N GLN A 172 -6.68 19.97 -1.98
CA GLN A 172 -7.20 20.60 -0.76
C GLN A 172 -6.85 19.83 0.51
N ASP A 173 -6.42 18.57 0.39
CA ASP A 173 -6.03 17.73 1.53
C ASP A 173 -4.55 17.98 1.87
N GLU A 174 -4.31 18.63 3.01
CA GLU A 174 -2.94 18.98 3.42
C GLU A 174 -2.17 17.71 3.81
N PRO A 175 -0.94 17.51 3.29
CA PRO A 175 -0.20 16.29 3.57
C PRO A 175 0.11 16.14 5.06
N ALA A 176 -0.32 15.02 5.63
CA ALA A 176 -0.16 14.71 7.04
C ALA A 176 1.12 13.90 7.28
N MET A 177 1.90 14.32 8.26
CA MET A 177 3.02 13.55 8.79
C MET A 177 2.49 12.42 9.68
N VAL A 178 2.69 11.17 9.28
CA VAL A 178 2.09 10.01 9.99
C VAL A 178 3.10 9.20 10.77
N PHE A 179 4.38 9.24 10.38
CA PHE A 179 5.44 8.56 11.12
C PHE A 179 6.80 9.23 10.93
N LEU A 180 7.56 9.37 12.02
CA LEU A 180 8.93 9.87 12.02
C LEU A 180 9.85 8.84 12.71
N SER A 181 10.89 8.39 12.02
CA SER A 181 11.86 7.45 12.59
C SER A 181 12.79 8.14 13.58
N GLU A 182 13.51 7.36 14.40
CA GLU A 182 14.69 7.87 15.10
C GLU A 182 15.84 8.16 14.11
N LEU A 183 16.86 8.89 14.57
CA LEU A 183 18.10 9.10 13.83
C LEU A 183 19.00 7.86 13.89
N HIS A 184 19.36 7.32 12.73
CA HIS A 184 20.22 6.13 12.61
C HIS A 184 21.59 6.49 12.11
N ALA A 185 22.63 5.94 12.75
CA ALA A 185 24.00 6.16 12.31
C ALA A 185 24.23 5.55 10.93
N LEU A 186 24.73 6.35 10.00
CA LEU A 186 25.28 5.87 8.74
C LEU A 186 26.64 5.27 9.05
N GLY A 187 26.83 4.00 8.71
CA GLY A 187 28.12 3.36 8.83
C GLY A 187 29.12 4.14 7.99
N ARG A 188 30.07 4.83 8.62
CA ARG A 188 31.20 5.43 7.92
C ARG A 188 31.91 4.29 7.18
N THR A 189 31.69 4.18 5.88
CA THR A 189 32.59 3.44 5.02
C THR A 189 33.93 4.15 5.16
N ARG A 190 34.79 3.64 6.04
CA ARG A 190 36.18 4.07 6.08
C ARG A 190 36.70 3.84 4.67
N SER A 191 36.82 4.92 3.90
CA SER A 191 37.71 4.93 2.77
C SER A 191 39.05 4.54 3.36
N VAL A 192 39.46 3.29 3.12
CA VAL A 192 40.81 2.83 3.42
C VAL A 192 41.67 3.62 2.45
N ALA A 193 42.01 4.85 2.85
CA ALA A 193 43.09 5.59 2.26
C ALA A 193 44.30 4.67 2.36
N ASN A 194 44.78 4.25 1.20
CA ASN A 194 45.90 3.35 1.03
C ASN A 194 47.11 3.98 1.72
N VAL A 195 47.40 3.55 2.95
CA VAL A 195 48.62 3.92 3.67
C VAL A 195 49.70 2.98 3.15
N GLY A 196 50.53 3.52 2.25
CA GLY A 196 51.94 3.16 2.12
C GLY A 196 52.26 1.85 1.39
N ALA A 197 52.83 2.00 0.19
CA ALA A 197 54.20 1.56 -0.09
C ALA A 197 54.77 2.42 -1.22
#